data_AF-A0A3Q9J2L6-F1
#
_entry.id   AF-A0A3Q9J2L6-F1
#
_cell.length_a   1.000
_cell.length_b   1.000
_cell.length_c   1.000
_cell.angle_alpha   90.00
_cell.angle_beta   90.00
_cell.angle_gamma   90.00
#
_symmetry.space_group_name_H-M   'P 1'
#
loop_
_entity.id
_entity.type
_entity.pdbx_description
1 polymer ?
#
loop_
_entity_poly.entity_id
_entity_poly.type
_entity_poly.pdbx_seq_one_letter_code
_entity_poly.pdbx_strand_id
1 'polypeptide(L)'
;MSAYRISDAARLLGVSDDTIRRWVDQGVLPTTGSTPTEIPGEALAARAVAQAGAAPDPTDVLSSARNRFVGLVTRIQADTVMAQVDIQAGPHRVVSLMSAEAVRDLGLEVGSLAVAVVKATTVIVETPRS
;
A
#
# COMPACT_ATOMS: atom_id res chain seq x y z
N MET A 1 -16.24 18.45 1.97
CA MET A 1 -14.92 17.94 1.54
C MET A 1 -14.05 17.87 2.77
N SER A 2 -13.32 16.77 2.97
CA SER A 2 -12.31 16.69 4.02
C SER A 2 -11.09 17.53 3.63
N ALA A 3 -10.49 18.17 4.62
CA ALA A 3 -9.20 18.85 4.49
C ALA A 3 -8.26 18.27 5.54
N TYR A 4 -6.98 18.18 5.20
CA TYR A 4 -5.98 17.55 6.06
C TYR A 4 -4.87 18.54 6.38
N ARG A 5 -4.48 18.63 7.65
CA ARG A 5 -3.28 19.37 8.05
C ARG A 5 -2.05 18.75 7.41
N ILE A 6 -0.99 19.53 7.26
CA ILE A 6 0.29 19.08 6.70
C ILE A 6 0.78 17.78 7.34
N SER A 7 0.73 17.67 8.67
CA SER A 7 1.16 16.47 9.40
C SER A 7 0.31 15.23 9.09
N ASP A 8 -1.00 15.41 8.92
CA ASP A 8 -1.90 14.32 8.55
C ASP A 8 -1.69 13.88 7.11
N ALA A 9 -1.52 14.85 6.21
CA ALA A 9 -1.20 14.59 4.81
C ALA A 9 0.14 13.85 4.64
N ALA A 10 1.17 14.26 5.39
CA ALA A 10 2.49 13.62 5.39
C ALA A 10 2.40 12.15 5.81
N ARG A 11 1.68 11.89 6.91
CA ARG A 11 1.43 10.53 7.42
C ARG A 11 0.65 9.69 6.41
N LEU A 12 -0.41 10.23 5.79
CA LEU A 12 -1.22 9.52 4.80
C LEU A 12 -0.43 9.14 3.54
N LEU A 13 0.51 9.98 3.11
CA LEU A 13 1.34 9.74 1.93
C LEU A 13 2.66 9.03 2.23
N GLY A 14 2.95 8.73 3.51
CA GLY A 14 4.19 8.08 3.92
C GLY A 14 5.44 8.92 3.66
N VAL A 15 5.34 10.25 3.74
CA VAL A 15 6.44 11.21 3.54
C VAL A 15 6.61 12.13 4.75
N SER A 16 7.64 12.98 4.75
CA SER A 16 7.85 13.97 5.82
C SER A 16 6.96 15.21 5.64
N ASP A 17 6.66 15.91 6.74
CA ASP A 17 5.97 17.21 6.73
C ASP A 17 6.67 18.23 5.81
N ASP A 18 8.01 18.21 5.78
CA ASP A 18 8.83 19.05 4.91
C ASP A 18 8.59 18.76 3.41
N THR A 19 8.40 17.48 3.07
CA THR A 19 8.06 17.08 1.69
C THR A 19 6.71 17.66 1.26
N ILE A 20 5.73 17.64 2.15
CA ILE A 20 4.41 18.24 1.91
C ILE A 20 4.51 19.77 1.77
N ARG A 21 5.24 20.44 2.67
CA ARG A 21 5.49 21.89 2.58
C ARG A 21 6.13 22.25 1.25
N ARG A 22 7.18 21.53 0.85
CA ARG A 22 7.84 21.72 -0.43
C ARG A 22 6.89 21.56 -1.63
N TRP A 23 5.97 20.61 -1.58
CA TRP A 23 4.96 20.45 -2.65
C TRP A 23 3.93 21.57 -2.68
N VAL A 24 3.56 22.11 -1.53
CA VAL A 24 2.72 23.31 -1.47
C VAL A 24 3.46 24.51 -2.08
N ASP A 25 4.71 24.74 -1.67
CA ASP A 25 5.53 25.86 -2.17
C ASP A 25 5.79 25.77 -3.69
N GLN A 26 5.89 24.56 -4.22
CA GLN A 26 6.05 24.29 -5.66
C GLN A 26 4.73 24.33 -6.45
N GLY A 27 3.59 24.54 -5.79
CA GLY A 27 2.27 24.51 -6.44
C GLY A 27 1.79 23.11 -6.86
N VAL A 28 2.46 22.05 -6.39
CA VAL A 28 2.09 20.66 -6.64
C VAL A 28 0.86 20.25 -5.83
N LEU A 29 0.70 20.80 -4.62
CA LEU A 29 -0.49 20.62 -3.78
C LEU A 29 -1.13 21.98 -3.49
N PRO A 30 -2.44 22.16 -3.74
CA PRO A 30 -3.16 23.36 -3.33
C PRO A 30 -3.41 23.37 -1.82
N THR A 31 -3.69 24.56 -1.29
CA THR A 31 -4.11 24.75 0.12
C THR A 31 -5.52 25.31 0.18
N THR A 32 -6.23 25.05 1.27
CA THR A 32 -7.56 25.65 1.54
C THR A 32 -7.49 27.12 1.96
N GLY A 33 -6.29 27.66 2.23
CA GLY A 33 -6.08 29.01 2.76
C GLY A 33 -6.37 29.15 4.25
N SER A 34 -6.60 28.04 4.98
CA SER A 34 -6.78 28.05 6.43
C SER A 34 -5.46 28.16 7.19
N THR A 35 -5.56 28.59 8.46
CA THR A 35 -4.47 28.57 9.43
C THR A 35 -4.90 27.73 10.65
N PRO A 36 -4.22 26.62 10.99
CA PRO A 36 -3.05 26.04 10.31
C PRO A 36 -3.33 25.59 8.86
N THR A 37 -2.29 25.55 8.01
CA THR A 37 -2.41 25.17 6.59
C THR A 37 -3.00 23.77 6.42
N GLU A 38 -4.03 23.67 5.58
CA GLU A 38 -4.68 22.41 5.21
C GLU A 38 -4.72 22.21 3.70
N ILE A 39 -4.78 20.94 3.30
CA ILE A 39 -4.75 20.47 1.92
C ILE A 39 -6.12 19.84 1.62
N PRO A 40 -6.79 20.22 0.51
CA PRO A 40 -8.02 19.58 0.08
C PRO A 40 -7.84 18.07 -0.13
N GLY A 41 -8.76 17.27 0.40
CA GLY A 41 -8.70 15.82 0.34
C GLY A 41 -8.64 15.26 -1.08
N GLU A 42 -9.36 15.85 -2.04
CA GLU A 42 -9.32 15.41 -3.44
C GLU A 42 -7.93 15.60 -4.09
N ALA A 43 -7.24 16.71 -3.77
CA ALA A 43 -5.92 16.99 -4.30
C ALA A 43 -4.87 16.06 -3.67
N LEU A 44 -5.01 15.79 -2.37
CA LEU A 44 -4.16 14.84 -1.66
C LEU A 44 -4.32 13.41 -2.22
N ALA A 45 -5.56 12.99 -2.49
CA ALA A 45 -5.86 11.68 -3.09
C ALA A 45 -5.29 11.55 -4.50
N ALA A 46 -5.45 12.58 -5.35
CA ALA A 46 -4.86 12.60 -6.69
C ALA A 46 -3.33 12.48 -6.63
N ARG A 47 -2.70 13.15 -5.66
CA ARG A 47 -1.25 13.06 -5.44
C ARG A 47 -0.83 11.66 -5.00
N ALA A 48 -1.60 11.02 -4.12
CA ALA A 48 -1.34 9.65 -3.69
C ALA A 48 -1.29 8.69 -4.89
N VAL A 49 -2.25 8.80 -5.81
CA VAL A 49 -2.29 7.97 -7.03
C VAL A 49 -1.08 8.24 -7.92
N ALA A 50 -0.72 9.50 -8.13
CA ALA A 50 0.44 9.86 -8.96
C ALA A 50 1.77 9.37 -8.37
N GLN A 51 1.86 9.23 -7.04
CA GLN A 51 3.05 8.77 -6.34
C GLN A 51 3.14 7.24 -6.21
N ALA A 52 2.03 6.51 -6.38
CA ALA A 52 1.91 5.07 -6.13
C ALA A 52 2.68 4.18 -7.15
N GLY A 53 3.85 4.62 -7.62
CA GLY A 53 4.80 3.79 -8.34
C GLY A 53 5.18 2.58 -7.49
N ALA A 54 4.45 1.48 -7.67
CA ALA A 54 4.78 0.19 -7.09
C ALA A 54 6.15 -0.23 -7.62
N ALA A 55 6.86 -1.06 -6.84
CA ALA A 55 7.98 -1.79 -7.40
C ALA A 55 7.52 -2.49 -8.68
N PRO A 56 8.34 -2.49 -9.75
CA PRO A 56 7.99 -3.18 -10.98
C PRO A 56 7.57 -4.60 -10.65
N ASP A 57 6.40 -5.00 -11.15
CA ASP A 57 5.96 -6.38 -11.01
C ASP A 57 6.90 -7.27 -11.83
N PRO A 58 7.63 -8.19 -11.19
CA PRO A 58 8.56 -9.05 -11.92
C PRO A 58 7.83 -10.13 -12.75
N THR A 59 6.51 -10.27 -12.61
CA THR A 59 5.73 -11.29 -13.30
C THR A 59 5.01 -10.71 -14.52
N ASP A 60 5.24 -11.30 -15.69
CA ASP A 60 4.62 -10.91 -16.95
C ASP A 60 3.29 -11.66 -17.18
N VAL A 61 2.27 -11.36 -16.35
CA VAL A 61 1.00 -12.09 -16.34
C VAL A 61 -0.20 -11.15 -16.49
N LEU A 62 -1.07 -11.41 -17.47
CA LEU A 62 -2.39 -10.77 -17.59
C LEU A 62 -3.33 -11.29 -16.50
N SER A 63 -3.75 -10.43 -15.57
CA SER A 63 -4.59 -10.81 -14.43
C SER A 63 -5.75 -9.85 -14.22
N SER A 64 -6.91 -10.37 -13.82
CA SER A 64 -8.06 -9.57 -13.40
C SER A 64 -7.96 -9.09 -11.95
N ALA A 65 -7.03 -9.63 -11.16
CA ALA A 65 -6.77 -9.18 -9.81
C ALA A 65 -6.00 -7.85 -9.84
N ARG A 66 -6.64 -6.79 -9.33
CA ARG A 66 -6.13 -5.41 -9.41
C ARG A 66 -5.15 -5.05 -8.29
N ASN A 67 -5.23 -5.73 -7.14
CA ASN A 67 -4.37 -5.46 -6.00
C ASN A 67 -3.19 -6.43 -6.02
N ARG A 68 -2.00 -5.91 -6.30
CA ARG A 68 -0.76 -6.67 -6.39
C ARG A 68 0.28 -6.01 -5.51
N PHE A 69 0.80 -6.76 -4.55
CA PHE A 69 1.72 -6.25 -3.54
C PHE A 69 3.05 -7.00 -3.68
N VAL A 70 4.01 -6.37 -4.36
CA VAL A 70 5.37 -6.90 -4.51
C VAL A 70 6.12 -6.72 -3.20
N GLY A 71 6.71 -7.79 -2.68
CA GLY A 71 7.37 -7.78 -1.39
C GLY A 71 8.24 -9.00 -1.13
N LEU A 72 8.80 -9.06 0.07
CA LEU A 72 9.60 -10.20 0.53
C LEU A 72 8.81 -11.04 1.51
N VAL A 73 8.90 -12.36 1.39
CA VAL A 73 8.39 -13.28 2.40
C VAL A 73 9.18 -13.09 3.69
N THR A 74 8.49 -12.82 4.80
CA THR A 74 9.12 -12.58 6.11
C THR A 74 8.85 -13.71 7.11
N ARG A 75 7.81 -14.51 6.89
CA ARG A 75 7.49 -15.68 7.71
C ARG A 75 6.68 -16.70 6.91
N ILE A 76 6.94 -17.97 7.17
CA ILE A 76 6.13 -19.10 6.71
C ILE A 76 5.79 -19.95 7.94
N GLN A 77 4.52 -20.27 8.13
CA GLN A 77 4.06 -21.24 9.12
C GLN A 77 3.16 -22.25 8.43
N ALA A 78 3.65 -23.47 8.26
CA ALA A 78 2.93 -24.54 7.59
C ALA A 78 2.60 -25.68 8.56
N ASP A 79 1.40 -26.21 8.45
CA ASP A 79 1.03 -27.52 8.97
C ASP A 79 0.98 -28.54 7.82
N THR A 80 0.30 -29.67 8.00
CA THR A 80 0.21 -30.73 6.99
C THR A 80 -0.58 -30.29 5.74
N VAL A 81 -1.61 -29.45 5.89
CA VAL A 81 -2.59 -29.12 4.84
C VAL A 81 -2.52 -27.64 4.46
N MET A 82 -2.40 -26.76 5.44
CA MET A 82 -2.47 -25.32 5.31
C MET A 82 -1.15 -24.66 5.68
N ALA A 83 -0.94 -23.47 5.12
CA ALA A 83 0.17 -22.61 5.44
C ALA A 83 -0.26 -21.15 5.49
N GLN A 84 0.34 -20.43 6.42
CA GLN A 84 0.34 -18.98 6.47
C GLN A 84 1.67 -18.45 5.92
N VAL A 85 1.59 -17.51 5.00
CA VAL A 85 2.75 -16.80 4.43
C VAL A 85 2.57 -15.31 4.67
N ASP A 86 3.56 -14.69 5.29
CA ASP A 86 3.60 -13.25 5.53
C ASP A 86 4.55 -12.58 4.54
N ILE A 87 4.09 -11.55 3.84
CA ILE A 87 4.86 -10.77 2.88
C ILE A 87 4.93 -9.32 3.35
N GLN A 88 6.13 -8.75 3.41
CA GLN A 88 6.34 -7.32 3.58
C GLN A 88 6.43 -6.64 2.22
N ALA A 89 5.43 -5.85 1.87
CA ALA A 89 5.31 -5.14 0.59
C ALA A 89 5.22 -3.63 0.83
N GLY A 90 6.36 -2.94 0.72
CA GLY A 90 6.46 -1.53 1.10
C GLY A 90 6.04 -1.31 2.56
N PRO A 91 5.12 -0.39 2.87
CA PRO A 91 4.64 -0.16 4.24
C PRO A 91 3.62 -1.21 4.72
N HIS A 92 3.20 -2.15 3.87
CA HIS A 92 2.12 -3.10 4.16
C HIS A 92 2.67 -4.49 4.49
N ARG A 93 2.11 -5.11 5.54
CA ARG A 93 2.24 -6.56 5.78
C ARG A 93 1.00 -7.26 5.23
N VAL A 94 1.20 -8.15 4.27
CA VAL A 94 0.13 -8.96 3.67
C VAL A 94 0.26 -10.39 4.18
N VAL A 95 -0.84 -10.96 4.66
CA VAL A 95 -0.89 -12.35 5.15
C VAL A 95 -1.77 -13.16 4.20
N SER A 96 -1.22 -14.25 3.67
CA SER A 96 -1.92 -15.19 2.80
C SER A 96 -2.07 -16.54 3.49
N LEU A 97 -3.28 -17.08 3.46
CA LEU A 97 -3.54 -18.48 3.82
C LEU A 97 -3.65 -19.29 2.53
N MET A 98 -2.80 -20.30 2.38
CA MET A 98 -2.76 -21.17 1.20
C MET A 98 -2.46 -22.61 1.61
N SER A 99 -2.50 -23.56 0.67
CA SER A 99 -2.14 -24.94 1.01
C SER A 99 -0.64 -25.04 1.31
N ALA A 100 -0.27 -25.97 2.19
CA ALA A 100 1.13 -26.28 2.47
C ALA A 100 1.85 -26.82 1.21
N GLU A 101 1.10 -27.45 0.31
CA GLU A 101 1.60 -27.88 -1.01
C GLU A 101 1.96 -26.69 -1.89
N ALA A 102 1.11 -25.66 -1.98
CA ALA A 102 1.40 -24.48 -2.79
C ALA A 102 2.68 -23.76 -2.34
N VAL A 103 2.96 -23.70 -1.04
CA VAL A 103 4.22 -23.15 -0.51
C VAL A 103 5.44 -23.92 -1.04
N ARG A 104 5.36 -25.26 -1.06
CA ARG A 104 6.43 -26.14 -1.55
C ARG A 104 6.58 -26.03 -3.06
N ASP A 105 5.48 -26.07 -3.80
CA ASP A 105 5.47 -26.00 -5.26
C ASP A 105 6.04 -24.68 -5.78
N LEU A 106 5.76 -23.58 -5.07
CA LEU A 106 6.30 -22.26 -5.36
C LEU A 106 7.74 -22.07 -4.85
N GLY A 107 8.30 -23.02 -4.10
CA GLY A 107 9.63 -22.90 -3.50
C GLY A 107 9.78 -21.69 -2.57
N LEU A 108 8.73 -21.36 -1.82
CA LEU A 108 8.74 -20.18 -0.96
C LEU A 108 9.59 -20.43 0.29
N GLU A 109 10.47 -19.48 0.57
CA GLU A 109 11.30 -19.42 1.75
C GLU A 109 11.26 -18.00 2.35
N VAL A 110 11.68 -17.84 3.60
CA VAL A 110 11.88 -16.49 4.15
C VAL A 110 12.97 -15.78 3.36
N GLY A 111 12.66 -14.59 2.85
CA GLY A 111 13.51 -13.82 1.94
C GLY A 111 13.13 -13.93 0.47
N SER A 112 12.25 -14.86 0.08
CA SER A 112 11.77 -14.96 -1.31
C SER A 112 11.07 -13.67 -1.75
N LEU A 113 11.38 -13.19 -2.96
CA LEU A 113 10.58 -12.19 -3.65
C LEU A 113 9.26 -12.82 -4.07
N ALA A 114 8.15 -12.22 -3.64
CA ALA A 114 6.81 -12.72 -3.92
C ALA A 114 5.87 -11.56 -4.27
N VAL A 115 4.81 -11.87 -5.02
CA VAL A 115 3.74 -10.93 -5.31
C VAL A 115 2.46 -11.46 -4.69
N ALA A 116 1.95 -10.77 -3.66
CA ALA A 116 0.65 -11.09 -3.10
C ALA A 116 -0.44 -10.52 -4.00
N VAL A 117 -1.29 -11.39 -4.55
CA VAL A 117 -2.35 -11.03 -5.47
C VAL A 117 -3.70 -11.19 -4.79
N VAL A 118 -4.43 -10.09 -4.61
CA VAL A 118 -5.74 -10.08 -3.94
C VAL A 118 -6.83 -9.78 -4.96
N LYS A 119 -7.82 -10.67 -5.07
CA LYS A 119 -8.99 -10.46 -5.91
C LYS A 119 -9.80 -9.27 -5.36
N ALA A 120 -10.01 -8.26 -6.20
CA ALA A 120 -10.58 -6.97 -5.79
C ALA A 120 -12.02 -7.02 -5.25
N THR A 121 -12.71 -8.17 -5.34
CA THR A 121 -14.12 -8.32 -4.94
C THR A 121 -14.35 -8.33 -3.43
N THR A 122 -13.29 -8.34 -2.60
CA THR A 122 -13.41 -8.38 -1.14
C THR A 122 -12.50 -7.30 -0.52
N VAL A 123 -13.01 -6.07 -0.46
CA VAL A 123 -12.32 -4.91 0.16
C VAL A 123 -13.29 -4.25 1.13
N ILE A 124 -12.82 -3.97 2.35
CA ILE A 124 -13.55 -3.20 3.36
C ILE A 124 -13.00 -1.78 3.34
N VAL A 125 -13.87 -0.78 3.27
CA VAL A 125 -13.51 0.64 3.35
C VAL A 125 -14.04 1.22 4.65
N GLU A 126 -13.15 1.78 5.45
CA GLU A 126 -13.48 2.44 6.70
C GLU A 126 -13.01 3.89 6.66
N THR A 127 -13.74 4.79 7.31
CA THR A 127 -13.35 6.19 7.48
C THR A 127 -13.33 6.52 8.97
N PRO A 128 -12.40 7.37 9.45
CA PRO A 128 -12.45 7.86 10.83
C PRO A 128 -13.82 8.47 11.18
N ARG A 129 -14.24 8.36 12.45
CA ARG A 129 -15.39 9.11 12.94
C ARG A 129 -15.05 10.61 12.92
N SER A 130 -15.96 11.42 12.38
CA SER A 130 -15.87 12.89 12.32
C SER A 130 -15.96 13.53 13.70
#